data_AF-A0A0N7LZE9-F1
#
_entry.id   AF-A0A0N7LZE9-F1
#
_cell.length_a   1.000
_cell.length_b   1.000
_cell.length_c   1.000
_cell.angle_alpha   90.00
_cell.angle_beta   90.00
_cell.angle_gamma   90.00
#
_symmetry.space_group_name_H-M   'P 1'
#
loop_
_entity.id
_entity.type
_entity.pdbx_description
1 polymer ?
#
loop_
_entity_poly.entity_id
_entity_poly.type
_entity_poly.pdbx_seq_one_letter_code
_entity_poly.pdbx_strand_id
1 'polypeptide(L)'
;MFKVVFTALMLSAVPALAQDAVNITRDIASVTVPLPGGGSAEVSRNQDTTHRLEGDWALTSRPCPSFCIQPMIPAPGVTPIGELELLDLLQDPQVVVADGRIRSQFAEGTIPGAVSIPYLEAADRLDVLGCEVDFDGFDCAVEGLKKVALFCNGPWCGQSPTAARRMIEAGFPAENIYYYRGGMQMWRLFGLTVVPGT
;
A
#
# COMPACT_ATOMS: atom_id res chain seq x y z
N MET A 1 -17.18 70.23 -8.49
CA MET A 1 -16.16 69.22 -8.86
C MET A 1 -15.00 69.45 -7.89
N PHE A 2 -14.61 68.60 -6.95
CA PHE A 2 -14.40 67.15 -6.90
C PHE A 2 -14.57 66.67 -5.44
N LYS A 3 -15.18 65.50 -5.21
CA LYS A 3 -15.16 64.80 -3.90
C LYS A 3 -14.03 63.77 -3.94
N VAL A 4 -13.03 63.91 -3.07
CA VAL A 4 -11.99 62.89 -2.87
C VAL A 4 -12.49 61.94 -1.78
N VAL A 5 -12.72 60.68 -2.15
CA VAL A 5 -13.08 59.60 -1.22
C VAL A 5 -11.79 58.83 -0.90
N PHE A 6 -11.37 58.87 0.36
CA PHE A 6 -10.26 58.05 0.86
C PHE A 6 -10.82 56.70 1.34
N THR A 7 -10.64 55.65 0.53
CA THR A 7 -10.97 54.28 0.92
C THR A 7 -9.76 53.69 1.64
N ALA A 8 -9.83 53.59 2.97
CA ALA A 8 -8.80 52.92 3.77
C ALA A 8 -8.92 51.40 3.60
N LEU A 9 -7.96 50.79 2.91
CA LEU A 9 -7.84 49.35 2.76
C LEU A 9 -7.11 48.78 3.98
N MET A 10 -7.84 48.23 4.94
CA MET A 10 -7.23 47.48 6.06
C MET A 10 -6.82 46.09 5.56
N LEU A 11 -5.52 45.88 5.35
CA LEU A 11 -4.96 44.53 5.23
C LEU A 11 -4.77 43.95 6.63
N SER A 12 -5.66 43.04 7.03
CA SER A 12 -5.41 42.15 8.16
C SER A 12 -4.46 41.04 7.71
N ALA A 13 -3.17 41.21 7.97
CA ALA A 13 -2.19 40.13 7.90
C ALA A 13 -2.44 39.18 9.09
N VAL A 14 -3.07 38.04 8.82
CA VAL A 14 -3.14 36.94 9.78
C VAL A 14 -1.77 36.26 9.76
N PRO A 15 -1.06 36.13 10.90
CA PRO A 15 0.15 35.33 10.94
C PRO A 15 -0.24 33.89 10.67
N ALA A 16 0.19 33.35 9.53
CA ALA A 16 0.20 31.91 9.30
C ALA A 16 1.15 31.31 10.34
N LEU A 17 0.62 30.74 11.41
CA LEU A 17 1.38 29.82 12.24
C LEU A 17 1.74 28.66 11.31
N ALA A 18 3.01 28.56 10.95
CA ALA A 18 3.55 27.40 10.27
C ALA A 18 3.37 26.21 11.21
N GLN A 19 2.30 25.45 11.00
CA GLN A 19 2.09 24.19 11.66
C GLN A 19 3.18 23.25 11.13
N ASP A 20 3.97 22.64 12.01
CA ASP A 20 5.00 21.68 11.59
C ASP A 20 4.29 20.56 10.80
N ALA A 21 4.54 20.51 9.49
CA ALA A 21 3.88 19.55 8.61
C ALA A 21 4.34 18.12 8.94
N VAL A 22 3.39 17.21 9.08
CA VAL A 22 3.67 15.79 9.33
C VAL A 22 4.03 15.14 7.99
N ASN A 23 5.31 15.21 7.62
CA ASN A 23 5.81 14.71 6.34
C ASN A 23 6.13 13.19 6.38
N ILE A 24 6.15 12.54 5.21
CA ILE A 24 6.57 11.13 5.03
C ILE A 24 8.05 10.97 5.39
N THR A 25 8.90 11.83 4.83
CA THR A 25 10.31 11.96 5.20
C THR A 25 10.63 13.44 5.44
N ARG A 26 11.89 13.77 5.74
CA ARG A 26 12.31 15.18 5.85
C ARG A 26 11.99 15.97 4.57
N ASP A 27 12.17 15.34 3.42
CA ASP A 27 12.14 16.00 2.12
C ASP A 27 10.90 15.61 1.29
N ILE A 28 10.07 14.68 1.77
CA ILE A 28 8.88 14.18 1.07
C ILE A 28 7.64 14.44 1.94
N ALA A 29 6.80 15.38 1.52
CA ALA A 29 5.52 15.67 2.18
C ALA A 29 4.42 14.68 1.72
N SER A 30 4.36 14.39 0.42
CA SER A 30 3.40 13.48 -0.20
C SER A 30 3.98 12.83 -1.46
N VAL A 31 3.32 11.78 -1.92
CA VAL A 31 3.65 11.01 -3.12
C VAL A 31 2.38 10.81 -3.93
N THR A 32 2.37 11.14 -5.22
CA THR A 32 1.25 10.83 -6.12
C THR A 32 1.44 9.42 -6.70
N VAL A 33 0.40 8.59 -6.61
CA VAL A 33 0.40 7.22 -7.13
C VAL A 33 -0.74 7.02 -8.14
N PRO A 34 -0.52 6.27 -9.24
CA PRO A 34 -1.56 5.93 -10.20
C PRO A 34 -2.61 5.00 -9.58
N LEU A 35 -3.86 5.09 -10.03
CA LEU A 35 -4.94 4.19 -9.59
C LEU A 35 -5.30 3.15 -10.67
N PRO A 36 -5.68 1.92 -10.28
CA PRO A 36 -6.33 0.97 -11.17
C PRO A 36 -7.59 1.60 -11.78
N GLY A 37 -7.72 1.57 -13.10
CA GLY A 37 -8.85 2.19 -13.81
C GLY A 37 -8.65 3.65 -14.24
N GLY A 38 -7.49 4.23 -13.92
CA GLY A 38 -7.09 5.57 -14.35
C GLY A 38 -7.17 6.62 -13.25
N GLY A 39 -6.48 7.74 -13.49
CA GLY A 39 -6.31 8.80 -12.48
C GLY A 39 -5.20 8.50 -11.49
N SER A 40 -5.18 9.26 -10.39
CA SER A 40 -4.14 9.19 -9.36
C SER A 40 -4.69 9.56 -7.99
N ALA A 41 -4.04 9.09 -6.94
CA ALA A 41 -4.27 9.48 -5.56
C ALA A 41 -3.01 10.06 -4.93
N GLU A 42 -3.18 10.95 -3.96
CA GLU A 42 -2.08 11.44 -3.14
C GLU A 42 -1.95 10.59 -1.87
N VAL A 43 -0.76 10.01 -1.67
CA VAL A 43 -0.34 9.40 -0.41
C VAL A 43 0.38 10.46 0.43
N SER A 44 -0.17 10.79 1.59
CA SER A 44 0.41 11.70 2.57
C SER A 44 0.11 11.18 3.98
N ARG A 45 0.74 11.77 5.01
CA ARG A 45 0.44 11.43 6.40
C ARG A 45 -0.67 12.31 6.97
N ASN A 46 -1.40 11.77 7.94
CA ASN A 46 -2.35 12.52 8.74
C ASN A 46 -1.64 13.69 9.46
N GLN A 47 -2.12 14.91 9.22
CA GLN A 47 -1.55 16.14 9.76
C GLN A 47 -1.98 16.44 11.21
N ASP A 48 -2.93 15.69 11.77
CA ASP A 48 -3.27 15.77 13.19
C ASP A 48 -2.17 15.14 14.06
N THR A 49 -1.36 15.99 14.70
CA THR A 49 -0.25 15.60 15.59
C THR A 49 -0.71 14.88 16.86
N THR A 50 -2.00 14.87 17.15
CA THR A 50 -2.59 14.16 18.29
C THR A 50 -3.26 12.85 17.90
N HIS A 51 -3.37 12.55 16.60
CA HIS A 51 -3.97 11.33 16.10
C HIS A 51 -3.33 10.07 16.71
N ARG A 52 -4.15 9.06 16.98
CA ARG A 52 -3.73 7.76 17.52
C ARG A 52 -4.30 6.65 16.66
N LEU A 53 -3.62 5.51 16.67
CA LEU A 53 -4.17 4.30 16.08
C LEU A 53 -5.33 3.81 16.95
N GLU A 54 -6.49 3.55 16.34
CA GLU A 54 -7.72 3.18 17.02
C GLU A 54 -8.37 1.94 16.42
N GLY A 55 -9.43 1.45 17.07
CA GLY A 55 -10.23 0.31 16.63
C GLY A 55 -9.42 -0.99 16.53
N ASP A 56 -9.76 -1.81 15.54
CA ASP A 56 -9.15 -3.13 15.34
C ASP A 56 -7.63 -3.06 15.06
N TRP A 57 -7.13 -1.93 14.59
CA TRP A 57 -5.70 -1.74 14.33
C TRP A 57 -4.89 -1.54 15.60
N ALA A 58 -5.52 -1.07 16.69
CA ALA A 58 -4.91 -0.88 18.00
C ALA A 58 -4.81 -2.17 18.83
N LEU A 59 -5.55 -3.23 18.47
CA LEU A 59 -5.45 -4.53 19.13
C LEU A 59 -4.04 -5.13 18.92
N THR A 60 -3.44 -5.70 19.96
CA THR A 60 -2.09 -6.31 19.90
C THR A 60 -2.08 -7.79 20.30
N SER A 61 -3.07 -8.24 21.07
CA SER A 61 -3.16 -9.58 21.67
C SER A 61 -3.88 -10.58 20.76
N ARG A 62 -3.41 -10.76 19.52
CA ARG A 62 -4.00 -11.73 18.58
C ARG A 62 -3.42 -13.14 18.81
N PRO A 63 -4.25 -14.16 19.08
CA PRO A 63 -3.75 -15.51 19.41
C PRO A 63 -3.26 -16.30 18.19
N CYS A 64 -2.18 -17.05 18.37
CA CYS A 64 -1.74 -18.15 17.50
C CYS A 64 -2.66 -19.38 17.77
N PRO A 65 -3.02 -20.24 16.78
CA PRO A 65 -2.37 -20.46 15.49
C PRO A 65 -2.74 -19.48 14.36
N SER A 66 -3.84 -18.74 14.49
CA SER A 66 -4.34 -17.91 13.39
C SER A 66 -3.45 -16.70 13.08
N PHE A 67 -2.74 -16.18 14.09
CA PHE A 67 -1.96 -14.95 14.00
C PHE A 67 -0.51 -15.12 14.49
N CYS A 68 0.09 -16.29 14.27
CA CYS A 68 1.48 -16.51 14.64
C CYS A 68 2.43 -15.61 13.83
N ILE A 69 3.40 -15.02 14.51
CA ILE A 69 4.44 -14.19 13.90
C ILE A 69 5.23 -15.04 12.90
N GLN A 70 5.35 -14.54 11.67
CA GLN A 70 6.08 -15.18 10.58
C GLN A 70 7.53 -14.64 10.50
N PRO A 71 8.48 -15.37 9.88
CA PRO A 71 9.79 -14.84 9.51
C PRO A 71 9.69 -13.58 8.64
N MET A 72 10.76 -12.76 8.62
CA MET A 72 10.82 -11.57 7.76
C MET A 72 10.76 -11.95 6.28
N ILE A 73 11.50 -12.99 5.90
CA ILE A 73 11.52 -13.55 4.55
C ILE A 73 10.60 -14.77 4.54
N PRO A 74 9.43 -14.72 3.87
CA PRO A 74 8.42 -15.78 3.96
C PRO A 74 8.75 -17.03 3.14
N ALA A 75 9.62 -16.90 2.14
CA ALA A 75 10.17 -17.97 1.32
C ALA A 75 11.51 -17.51 0.71
N PRO A 76 12.46 -18.42 0.41
CA PRO A 76 13.70 -18.07 -0.28
C PRO A 76 13.44 -17.30 -1.58
N GLY A 77 14.25 -16.26 -1.87
CA GLY A 77 14.10 -15.42 -3.05
C GLY A 77 13.17 -14.21 -2.87
N VAL A 78 12.22 -14.25 -1.93
CA VAL A 78 11.31 -13.13 -1.67
C VAL A 78 12.05 -11.96 -1.01
N THR A 79 11.82 -10.74 -1.51
CA THR A 79 12.46 -9.52 -1.01
C THR A 79 11.55 -8.79 -0.01
N PRO A 80 11.89 -8.70 1.29
CA PRO A 80 11.12 -7.89 2.23
C PRO A 80 11.36 -6.38 1.98
N ILE A 81 10.31 -5.58 2.14
CA ILE A 81 10.35 -4.13 1.90
C ILE A 81 9.66 -3.34 3.03
N GLY A 82 10.03 -2.07 3.18
CA GLY A 82 9.39 -1.10 4.06
C GLY A 82 8.49 -0.12 3.29
N GLU A 83 8.10 0.96 3.97
CA GLU A 83 7.14 1.94 3.44
C GLU A 83 7.72 2.74 2.27
N LEU A 84 9.00 3.12 2.33
CA LEU A 84 9.63 3.92 1.28
C LEU A 84 9.80 3.12 -0.01
N GLU A 85 10.29 1.89 0.09
CA GLU A 85 10.37 1.01 -1.08
C GLU A 85 8.97 0.71 -1.65
N LEU A 86 7.95 0.57 -0.79
CA LEU A 86 6.58 0.39 -1.27
C LEU A 86 6.05 1.63 -2.03
N LEU A 87 6.38 2.84 -1.57
CA LEU A 87 6.00 4.07 -2.27
C LEU A 87 6.64 4.15 -3.66
N ASP A 88 7.91 3.74 -3.78
CA ASP A 88 8.59 3.65 -5.08
C ASP A 88 7.91 2.62 -5.99
N LEU A 89 7.61 1.42 -5.45
CA LEU A 89 6.93 0.35 -6.19
C LEU A 89 5.50 0.71 -6.61
N LEU A 90 4.79 1.54 -5.84
CA LEU A 90 3.46 2.06 -6.22
C LEU A 90 3.51 2.96 -7.46
N GLN A 91 4.66 3.55 -7.77
CA GLN A 91 4.85 4.42 -8.94
C GLN A 91 5.40 3.65 -10.15
N ASP A 92 5.89 2.42 -9.96
CA ASP A 92 6.47 1.62 -11.02
C ASP A 92 5.38 0.87 -11.82
N PRO A 93 5.20 1.16 -13.12
CA PRO A 93 4.19 0.47 -13.94
C PRO A 93 4.49 -1.02 -14.17
N GLN A 94 5.71 -1.49 -13.86
CA GLN A 94 6.11 -2.89 -13.95
C GLN A 94 5.86 -3.67 -12.65
N VAL A 95 5.29 -3.02 -11.63
CA VAL A 95 4.99 -3.63 -10.34
C VAL A 95 3.50 -3.58 -10.06
N VAL A 96 2.95 -4.69 -9.60
CA VAL A 96 1.59 -4.78 -9.09
C VAL A 96 1.65 -4.80 -7.56
N VAL A 97 1.09 -3.77 -6.93
CA VAL A 97 0.91 -3.78 -5.47
C VAL A 97 -0.40 -4.50 -5.16
N ALA A 98 -0.30 -5.64 -4.48
CA ALA A 98 -1.40 -6.58 -4.32
C ALA A 98 -1.83 -6.69 -2.86
N ASP A 99 -3.09 -6.32 -2.61
CA ASP A 99 -3.76 -6.52 -1.33
C ASP A 99 -4.22 -7.98 -1.22
N GLY A 100 -3.49 -8.74 -0.40
CA GLY A 100 -3.71 -10.16 -0.15
C GLY A 100 -4.90 -10.49 0.75
N ARG A 101 -5.60 -9.48 1.27
CA ARG A 101 -6.73 -9.65 2.18
C ARG A 101 -7.98 -10.13 1.44
N ILE A 102 -8.98 -10.53 2.22
CA ILE A 102 -10.31 -10.83 1.68
C ILE A 102 -10.94 -9.57 1.08
N ARG A 103 -11.80 -9.76 0.07
CA ARG A 103 -12.38 -8.67 -0.73
C ARG A 103 -13.15 -7.63 0.10
N SER A 104 -13.82 -8.05 1.17
CA SER A 104 -14.51 -7.12 2.07
C SER A 104 -13.55 -6.15 2.77
N GLN A 105 -12.37 -6.61 3.21
CA GLN A 105 -11.35 -5.76 3.84
C GLN A 105 -10.69 -4.83 2.83
N PHE A 106 -10.49 -5.29 1.58
CA PHE A 106 -10.04 -4.45 0.48
C PHE A 106 -11.03 -3.32 0.19
N ALA A 107 -12.31 -3.65 0.05
CA ALA A 107 -13.38 -2.69 -0.21
C ALA A 107 -13.53 -1.64 0.92
N GLU A 108 -13.38 -2.06 2.18
CA GLU A 108 -13.44 -1.15 3.33
C GLU A 108 -12.32 -0.10 3.33
N GLY A 109 -11.13 -0.47 2.87
CA GLY A 109 -10.04 0.47 2.70
C GLY A 109 -8.69 -0.20 2.52
N THR A 110 -7.93 0.27 1.54
CA THR A 110 -6.64 -0.27 1.10
C THR A 110 -5.62 0.84 0.82
N ILE A 111 -4.40 0.42 0.47
CA ILE A 111 -3.32 1.31 0.02
C ILE A 111 -3.69 1.85 -1.37
N PRO A 112 -3.64 3.18 -1.62
CA PRO A 112 -3.92 3.73 -2.93
C PRO A 112 -3.03 3.11 -4.01
N GLY A 113 -3.61 2.73 -5.15
CA GLY A 113 -2.89 2.03 -6.23
C GLY A 113 -2.91 0.50 -6.13
N ALA A 114 -3.27 -0.06 -4.96
CA ALA A 114 -3.31 -1.51 -4.80
C ALA A 114 -4.48 -2.18 -5.52
N VAL A 115 -4.26 -3.41 -5.98
CA VAL A 115 -5.30 -4.28 -6.57
C VAL A 115 -5.62 -5.44 -5.64
N SER A 116 -6.87 -5.91 -5.67
CA SER A 116 -7.28 -7.06 -4.86
C SER A 116 -6.83 -8.39 -5.49
N ILE A 117 -5.92 -9.08 -4.81
CA ILE A 117 -5.51 -10.46 -5.12
C ILE A 117 -5.56 -11.27 -3.82
N PRO A 118 -6.75 -11.74 -3.40
CA PRO A 118 -6.89 -12.49 -2.15
C PRO A 118 -5.94 -13.69 -2.10
N TYR A 119 -5.31 -13.95 -0.96
CA TYR A 119 -4.29 -14.99 -0.81
C TYR A 119 -4.74 -16.41 -1.21
N LEU A 120 -6.05 -16.68 -1.15
CA LEU A 120 -6.63 -17.95 -1.59
C LEU A 120 -6.71 -18.08 -3.11
N GLU A 121 -6.71 -16.97 -3.84
CA GLU A 121 -6.81 -16.90 -5.29
C GLU A 121 -5.43 -16.60 -5.94
N ALA A 122 -4.41 -16.26 -5.16
CA ALA A 122 -3.14 -15.71 -5.68
C ALA A 122 -2.42 -16.62 -6.70
N ALA A 123 -2.44 -17.93 -6.50
CA ALA A 123 -1.86 -18.90 -7.45
C ALA A 123 -2.69 -19.05 -8.73
N ASP A 124 -3.98 -18.73 -8.67
CA ASP A 124 -4.93 -18.87 -9.79
C ASP A 124 -5.10 -17.56 -10.57
N ARG A 125 -4.36 -16.51 -10.19
CA ARG A 125 -4.46 -15.14 -10.71
C ARG A 125 -3.12 -14.61 -11.22
N LEU A 126 -2.22 -15.50 -11.61
CA LEU A 126 -0.89 -15.13 -12.13
C LEU A 126 -0.98 -14.41 -13.50
N ASP A 127 -2.10 -14.56 -14.21
CA ASP A 127 -2.44 -13.80 -15.43
C ASP A 127 -2.39 -12.28 -15.20
N VAL A 128 -2.78 -11.82 -14.00
CA VAL A 128 -2.74 -10.39 -13.63
C VAL A 128 -1.30 -9.86 -13.63
N LEU A 129 -0.32 -10.74 -13.42
CA LEU A 129 1.11 -10.44 -13.41
C LEU A 129 1.77 -10.68 -14.77
N GLY A 130 0.99 -11.11 -15.76
CA GLY A 130 1.44 -11.35 -17.12
C GLY A 130 1.84 -12.79 -17.41
N CYS A 131 1.66 -13.74 -16.50
CA CYS A 131 1.87 -15.16 -16.85
C CYS A 131 0.80 -15.62 -17.84
N GLU A 132 1.19 -16.48 -18.78
CA GLU A 132 0.28 -17.02 -19.79
C GLU A 132 -0.28 -18.38 -19.33
N VAL A 133 -1.54 -18.67 -19.68
CA VAL A 133 -2.15 -19.98 -19.36
C VAL A 133 -1.55 -21.04 -20.28
N ASP A 134 -1.09 -22.13 -19.70
CA ASP A 134 -0.56 -23.30 -20.40
C ASP A 134 -1.30 -24.58 -19.96
N PHE A 135 -1.09 -25.70 -20.66
CA PHE A 135 -1.71 -26.99 -20.36
C PHE A 135 -1.43 -27.49 -18.93
N ASP A 136 -0.24 -27.18 -18.41
CA ASP A 136 0.21 -27.61 -17.07
C ASP A 136 -0.01 -26.52 -15.98
N GLY A 137 -0.61 -25.37 -16.33
CA GLY A 137 -0.89 -24.28 -15.39
C GLY A 137 -0.58 -22.90 -15.96
N PHE A 138 0.46 -22.25 -15.44
CA PHE A 138 0.92 -20.94 -15.90
C PHE A 138 2.38 -21.00 -16.38
N ASP A 139 2.65 -20.40 -17.52
CA ASP A 139 4.00 -20.05 -17.95
C ASP A 139 4.32 -18.60 -17.54
N CYS A 140 5.28 -18.45 -16.63
CA CYS A 140 5.77 -17.16 -16.18
C CYS A 140 7.15 -16.82 -16.76
N ALA A 141 7.70 -17.62 -17.68
CA ALA A 141 8.97 -17.34 -18.36
C ALA A 141 8.77 -16.47 -19.61
N VAL A 142 7.99 -15.40 -19.48
CA VAL A 142 7.53 -14.56 -20.59
C VAL A 142 8.11 -13.14 -20.53
N GLU A 143 8.22 -12.51 -21.69
CA GLU A 143 8.59 -11.09 -21.77
C GLU A 143 7.50 -10.20 -21.17
N GLY A 144 7.89 -9.17 -20.42
CA GLY A 144 6.93 -8.25 -19.80
C GLY A 144 6.25 -8.76 -18.53
N LEU A 145 6.74 -9.88 -17.96
CA LEU A 145 6.31 -10.34 -16.64
C LEU A 145 6.48 -9.23 -15.59
N LYS A 146 5.40 -8.93 -14.88
CA LYS A 146 5.40 -7.92 -13.81
C LYS A 146 5.92 -8.52 -12.51
N LYS A 147 6.50 -7.65 -11.69
CA LYS A 147 6.78 -7.97 -10.28
C LYS A 147 5.55 -7.71 -9.43
N VAL A 148 5.54 -8.25 -8.22
CA VAL A 148 4.42 -8.08 -7.28
C VAL A 148 4.91 -7.66 -5.91
N ALA A 149 4.25 -6.68 -5.29
CA ALA A 149 4.44 -6.35 -3.88
C ALA A 149 3.21 -6.79 -3.09
N LEU A 150 3.36 -7.86 -2.31
CA LEU A 150 2.28 -8.44 -1.52
C LEU A 150 2.21 -7.79 -0.14
N PHE A 151 1.00 -7.43 0.30
CA PHE A 151 0.74 -7.02 1.67
C PHE A 151 -0.61 -7.54 2.19
N CYS A 152 -0.78 -7.58 3.51
CA CYS A 152 -2.06 -7.89 4.13
C CYS A 152 -2.31 -6.99 5.35
N ASN A 153 -2.92 -7.50 6.42
CA ASN A 153 -3.25 -6.67 7.58
C ASN A 153 -2.03 -6.18 8.36
N GLY A 154 -0.94 -6.93 8.41
CA GLY A 154 0.28 -6.49 9.10
C GLY A 154 1.16 -7.65 9.57
N PRO A 155 2.13 -7.42 10.47
CA PRO A 155 3.15 -8.41 10.84
C PRO A 155 2.61 -9.71 11.48
N TRP A 156 1.38 -9.67 11.99
CA TRP A 156 0.65 -10.79 12.60
C TRP A 156 -0.20 -11.59 11.61
N CYS A 157 -0.29 -11.15 10.35
CA CYS A 157 -1.13 -11.75 9.33
C CYS A 157 -0.32 -12.69 8.43
N GLY A 158 -0.74 -13.96 8.37
CA GLY A 158 -0.08 -14.99 7.55
C GLY A 158 -0.54 -15.07 6.08
N GLN A 159 -1.43 -14.16 5.63
CA GLN A 159 -2.04 -14.24 4.30
C GLN A 159 -1.03 -13.98 3.17
N SER A 160 -0.30 -12.86 3.19
CA SER A 160 0.70 -12.57 2.14
C SER A 160 1.87 -13.56 2.13
N PRO A 161 2.42 -14.02 3.28
CA PRO A 161 3.36 -15.14 3.29
C PRO A 161 2.81 -16.41 2.64
N THR A 162 1.52 -16.71 2.85
CA THR A 162 0.86 -17.86 2.22
C THR A 162 0.67 -17.65 0.72
N ALA A 163 0.27 -16.45 0.29
CA ALA A 163 0.17 -16.09 -1.12
C ALA A 163 1.52 -16.27 -1.82
N ALA A 164 2.61 -15.71 -1.27
CA ALA A 164 3.95 -15.79 -1.83
C ALA A 164 4.38 -17.25 -2.06
N ARG A 165 4.23 -18.11 -1.05
CA ARG A 165 4.56 -19.54 -1.17
C ARG A 165 3.74 -20.23 -2.26
N ARG A 166 2.43 -20.00 -2.31
CA ARG A 166 1.55 -20.61 -3.30
C ARG A 166 1.83 -20.13 -4.73
N MET A 167 2.18 -18.85 -4.90
CA MET A 167 2.58 -18.31 -6.20
C MET A 167 3.89 -18.95 -6.68
N ILE A 168 4.87 -19.13 -5.79
CA ILE A 168 6.14 -19.81 -6.10
C ILE A 168 5.89 -21.27 -6.46
N GLU A 169 5.06 -21.98 -5.68
CA GLU A 169 4.66 -23.36 -5.97
C GLU A 169 3.95 -23.49 -7.33
N ALA A 170 3.24 -22.45 -7.77
CA ALA A 170 2.58 -22.37 -9.07
C ALA A 170 3.49 -21.88 -10.21
N GLY A 171 4.80 -21.69 -9.95
CA GLY A 171 5.79 -21.35 -10.99
C GLY A 171 6.13 -19.86 -11.10
N PHE A 172 5.58 -18.98 -10.25
CA PHE A 172 5.95 -17.57 -10.26
C PHE A 172 7.37 -17.36 -9.68
N PRO A 173 8.26 -16.58 -10.33
CA PRO A 173 9.63 -16.39 -9.86
C PRO A 173 9.68 -15.71 -8.48
N ALA A 174 10.34 -16.34 -7.51
CA ALA A 174 10.38 -15.86 -6.13
C ALA A 174 11.06 -14.48 -6.01
N GLU A 175 12.09 -14.24 -6.82
CA GLU A 175 12.83 -12.98 -6.93
C GLU A 175 11.97 -11.80 -7.43
N ASN A 176 10.83 -12.08 -8.06
CA ASN A 176 9.87 -11.07 -8.51
C ASN A 176 8.80 -10.76 -7.45
N ILE A 177 8.89 -11.35 -6.27
CA ILE A 177 7.98 -11.10 -5.15
C ILE A 177 8.66 -10.20 -4.12
N TYR A 178 8.04 -9.05 -3.88
CA TYR A 178 8.28 -8.20 -2.73
C TYR A 178 7.24 -8.45 -1.64
N TYR A 179 7.65 -8.39 -0.39
CA TYR A 179 6.77 -8.57 0.76
C TYR A 179 6.81 -7.35 1.68
N TYR A 180 5.74 -6.56 1.65
CA TYR A 180 5.54 -5.48 2.62
C TYR A 180 4.90 -6.05 3.89
N ARG A 181 5.78 -6.46 4.81
CA ARG A 181 5.41 -7.06 6.10
C ARG A 181 4.53 -6.14 6.96
N GLY A 182 4.77 -4.83 6.88
CA GLY A 182 4.07 -3.85 7.70
C GLY A 182 2.56 -3.85 7.48
N GLY A 183 2.14 -4.18 6.26
CA GLY A 183 0.73 -4.26 5.86
C GLY A 183 -0.06 -2.99 6.22
N MET A 184 -1.37 -3.15 6.28
CA MET A 184 -2.28 -2.06 6.64
C MET A 184 -2.05 -1.52 8.06
N GLN A 185 -1.58 -2.34 9.00
CA GLN A 185 -1.33 -1.90 10.37
C GLN A 185 -0.22 -0.85 10.44
N MET A 186 0.94 -1.11 9.83
CA MET A 186 2.03 -0.12 9.82
C MET A 186 1.67 1.08 8.94
N TRP A 187 0.99 0.84 7.82
CA TRP A 187 0.50 1.92 6.95
C TRP A 187 -0.39 2.91 7.72
N ARG A 188 -1.35 2.38 8.48
CA ARG A 188 -2.23 3.20 9.35
C ARG A 188 -1.50 3.77 10.57
N LEU A 189 -0.52 3.05 11.13
CA LEU A 189 0.30 3.55 12.24
C LEU A 189 1.08 4.80 11.83
N PHE A 190 1.59 4.85 10.61
CA PHE A 190 2.24 6.04 10.04
C PHE A 190 1.24 7.13 9.64
N GLY A 191 -0.06 6.84 9.67
CA GLY A 191 -1.13 7.76 9.29
C GLY A 191 -1.21 7.99 7.79
N LEU A 192 -0.74 7.04 6.97
CA LEU A 192 -0.71 7.18 5.52
C LEU A 192 -2.13 7.08 4.91
N THR A 193 -2.35 7.77 3.79
CA THR A 193 -3.63 7.80 3.06
C THR A 193 -4.19 6.40 2.82
N VAL A 194 -5.49 6.19 3.11
CA VAL A 194 -6.24 4.97 2.79
C VAL A 194 -7.41 5.35 1.91
N VAL A 195 -7.69 4.55 0.88
CA VAL A 195 -8.83 4.74 -0.03
C VAL A 195 -9.71 3.49 -0.06
N PRO A 196 -11.01 3.59 -0.35
CA PRO A 196 -11.83 2.41 -0.65
C PRO A 196 -11.24 1.61 -1.81
N GLY A 197 -11.31 0.29 -1.74
CA GLY A 197 -10.93 -0.57 -2.85
C GLY A 197 -11.95 -0.47 -3.98
N THR A 198 -11.48 -0.14 -5.18
CA THR A 198 -12.29 0.00 -6.41
C THR A 198 -11.99 -1.09 -7.42
#